data_AF-A0A9E1IFI2-F1
#
_entry.id   AF-A0A9E1IFI2-F1
#
_cell.length_a   1.000
_cell.length_b   1.000
_cell.length_c   1.000
_cell.angle_alpha   90.00
_cell.angle_beta   90.00
_cell.angle_gamma   90.00
#
_symmetry.space_group_name_H-M   'P 1'
#
loop_
_entity.id
_entity.type
_entity.pdbx_description
1 polymer ?
#
loop_
_entity_poly.entity_id
_entity_poly.type
_entity_poly.pdbx_seq_one_letter_code
_entity_poly.pdbx_strand_id
1 'polypeptide(L)'
;MLTQAIAIVLGTLFGLAVAGKGYQFLIRWQALRRIPVSERVRVAKGLSIRVLIHGARNFAGMNPRKLNRTKGDMVLGKDHFLIVSSRGVLADLRPDRGRRFTSIRCTGPHRLVIEGDSPRTDGQMGLYRFELVIDDASGWAEALQPWVRSGESNKLFAVKPPT
;
A
#
# COMPACT_ATOMS: atom_id res chain seq x y z
N MET A 1 18.99 -22.20 38.10
CA MET A 1 19.29 -20.88 37.51
C MET A 1 19.09 -20.84 35.99
N LEU A 2 19.60 -21.82 35.22
CA LEU A 2 19.45 -21.86 33.75
C LEU A 2 17.97 -21.84 33.27
N THR A 3 17.09 -22.60 33.91
CA THR A 3 15.66 -22.67 33.57
C THR A 3 14.90 -21.36 33.78
N GLN A 4 15.20 -20.63 34.86
CA GLN A 4 14.62 -19.30 35.14
C GLN A 4 15.11 -18.26 34.12
N ALA A 5 16.39 -18.30 33.75
CA ALA A 5 16.94 -17.41 32.73
C ALA A 5 16.29 -17.65 31.35
N ILE A 6 16.10 -18.90 30.95
CA ILE A 6 15.40 -19.26 29.70
C ILE A 6 13.94 -18.75 29.71
N ALA A 7 13.23 -18.91 30.83
CA ALA A 7 11.85 -18.43 30.95
C ALA A 7 11.74 -16.90 30.83
N ILE A 8 12.67 -16.15 31.43
CA ILE A 8 12.73 -14.69 31.32
C ILE A 8 13.01 -14.26 29.87
N VAL A 9 13.94 -14.93 29.19
CA VAL A 9 14.26 -14.64 27.79
C VAL A 9 13.05 -14.92 26.88
N LEU A 10 12.40 -16.07 27.03
CA LEU A 10 11.21 -16.42 26.25
C LEU A 10 10.05 -15.45 26.53
N GLY A 11 9.81 -15.11 27.80
CA GLY A 11 8.80 -14.13 28.19
C GLY A 11 9.06 -12.75 27.59
N THR A 12 10.32 -12.30 27.59
CA THR A 12 10.73 -11.03 26.99
C THR A 12 10.55 -11.04 25.47
N LEU A 13 10.99 -12.11 24.79
CA LEU A 13 10.82 -12.26 23.35
C LEU A 13 9.33 -12.27 22.95
N PHE A 14 8.50 -12.97 23.73
CA PHE A 14 7.06 -12.98 23.52
C PHE A 14 6.43 -11.59 23.74
N GLY A 15 6.80 -10.91 24.83
CA GLY A 15 6.35 -9.55 25.13
C GLY A 15 6.72 -8.57 24.02
N LEU A 16 7.95 -8.62 23.51
CA LEU A 16 8.41 -7.81 22.38
C LEU A 16 7.64 -8.12 21.09
N ALA A 17 7.37 -9.41 20.82
CA ALA A 17 6.61 -9.81 19.64
C ALA A 17 5.15 -9.32 19.69
N VAL A 18 4.50 -9.40 20.86
CA VAL A 18 3.14 -8.90 21.08
C VAL A 18 3.09 -7.38 20.98
N ALA A 19 4.01 -6.67 21.62
CA ALA A 19 4.13 -5.22 21.54
C ALA A 19 4.31 -4.75 20.08
N GLY A 20 5.17 -5.43 19.32
CA GLY A 20 5.37 -5.15 17.90
C GLY A 20 4.09 -5.30 17.07
N LYS A 21 3.32 -6.38 17.28
CA LYS A 21 2.02 -6.57 16.61
C LYS A 21 0.98 -5.53 17.03
N GLY A 22 0.92 -5.19 18.32
CA GLY A 22 0.04 -4.15 18.85
C GLY A 22 0.33 -2.79 18.22
N TYR A 23 1.61 -2.41 18.12
CA TYR A 23 2.03 -1.16 17.47
C TYR A 23 1.64 -1.11 15.99
N GLN A 24 1.85 -2.19 15.23
CA GLN A 24 1.44 -2.27 13.82
C GLN A 24 -0.08 -2.17 13.64
N PHE A 25 -0.84 -2.79 14.55
CA PHE A 25 -2.30 -2.68 14.58
C PHE A 25 -2.74 -1.24 14.84
N LEU A 26 -2.14 -0.57 15.82
CA LEU A 26 -2.47 0.82 16.15
C LEU A 26 -2.19 1.77 14.98
N ILE A 27 -1.05 1.65 14.31
CA ILE A 27 -0.73 2.47 13.13
C ILE A 27 -1.80 2.27 12.05
N ARG A 28 -2.14 1.01 11.74
CA ARG A 28 -3.14 0.69 10.71
C ARG A 28 -4.51 1.19 11.10
N TRP A 29 -4.90 1.01 12.36
CA TRP A 29 -6.19 1.48 12.88
C TRP A 29 -6.31 3.00 12.81
N GLN A 30 -5.29 3.74 13.27
CA GLN A 30 -5.24 5.21 13.18
C GLN A 30 -5.32 5.69 11.73
N ALA A 31 -4.60 5.05 10.82
CA ALA A 31 -4.65 5.40 9.39
C ALA A 31 -6.04 5.15 8.79
N LEU A 32 -6.68 4.01 9.09
CA LEU A 32 -8.01 3.68 8.57
C LEU A 32 -9.12 4.61 9.10
N ARG A 33 -8.94 5.21 10.28
CA ARG A 33 -9.87 6.22 10.81
C ARG A 33 -9.84 7.54 10.06
N ARG A 34 -8.87 7.76 9.17
CA ARG A 34 -8.83 8.94 8.30
C ARG A 34 -9.96 8.98 7.28
N ILE A 35 -10.55 7.83 6.95
CA ILE A 35 -11.76 7.71 6.13
C ILE A 35 -12.89 7.19 7.03
N PRO A 36 -13.84 8.05 7.44
CA PRO A 36 -15.04 7.66 8.18
C PRO A 36 -15.77 6.49 7.52
N VAL A 37 -16.34 5.59 8.32
CA VAL A 37 -17.01 4.38 7.78
C VAL A 37 -18.15 4.74 6.83
N SER A 38 -18.88 5.82 7.12
CA SER A 38 -19.98 6.37 6.32
C SER A 38 -19.54 6.89 4.94
N GLU A 39 -18.26 7.19 4.76
CA GLU A 39 -17.71 7.77 3.53
C GLU A 39 -17.00 6.73 2.66
N ARG A 40 -16.84 5.49 3.16
CA ARG A 40 -16.18 4.41 2.44
C ARG A 40 -17.08 3.90 1.32
N VAL A 41 -16.61 4.04 0.09
CA VAL A 41 -17.24 3.52 -1.12
C VAL A 41 -16.82 2.08 -1.35
N ARG A 42 -15.53 1.78 -1.15
CA ARG A 42 -14.99 0.43 -1.38
C ARG A 42 -13.87 0.11 -0.41
N VAL A 43 -13.85 -1.13 0.07
CA VAL A 43 -12.87 -1.58 1.06
C VAL A 43 -12.39 -2.97 0.67
N ALA A 44 -11.08 -3.16 0.68
CA ALA A 44 -10.45 -4.46 0.53
C ALA A 44 -9.42 -4.65 1.64
N LYS A 45 -9.59 -5.73 2.42
CA LYS A 45 -8.79 -5.97 3.62
C LYS A 45 -7.85 -7.15 3.44
N GLY A 46 -6.72 -7.13 4.12
CA GLY A 46 -5.80 -8.27 4.18
C GLY A 46 -5.11 -8.60 2.86
N LEU A 47 -5.02 -7.62 1.95
CA LEU A 47 -4.41 -7.73 0.64
C LEU A 47 -2.94 -8.06 0.73
N SER A 48 -2.46 -8.92 -0.18
CA SER A 48 -1.03 -9.08 -0.41
C SER A 48 -0.55 -7.96 -1.33
N ILE A 49 0.35 -7.12 -0.82
CA ILE A 49 0.87 -5.94 -1.51
C ILE A 49 2.37 -6.11 -1.71
N ARG A 50 2.82 -6.05 -2.95
CA ARG A 50 4.23 -5.92 -3.30
C ARG A 50 4.55 -4.47 -3.60
N VAL A 51 5.49 -3.92 -2.85
CA VAL A 51 5.95 -2.54 -3.01
C VAL A 51 7.31 -2.57 -3.70
N LEU A 52 7.40 -1.91 -4.85
CA LEU A 52 8.63 -1.72 -5.62
C LEU A 52 8.88 -0.21 -5.70
N ILE A 53 10.06 0.23 -5.26
CA ILE A 53 10.44 1.65 -5.27
C ILE A 53 11.66 1.77 -6.18
N HIS A 54 11.56 2.62 -7.18
CA HIS A 54 12.65 2.88 -8.11
C HIS A 54 13.37 4.15 -7.62
N GLY A 55 14.59 3.99 -7.10
CA GLY A 55 15.44 5.09 -6.61
C GLY A 55 16.26 4.75 -5.37
N ALA A 56 17.24 5.60 -5.07
CA ALA A 56 18.28 5.37 -4.04
C ALA A 56 17.80 5.54 -2.58
N ARG A 57 16.56 5.98 -2.33
CA ARG A 57 16.00 6.08 -0.98
C ARG A 57 14.59 5.51 -0.88
N ASN A 58 14.50 4.51 -0.03
CA ASN A 58 13.27 3.94 0.52
C ASN A 58 12.49 5.03 1.26
N PHE A 59 11.16 4.96 1.22
CA PHE A 59 10.30 5.75 2.12
C PHE A 59 10.88 5.75 3.54
N ALA A 60 10.84 6.89 4.22
CA ALA A 60 11.28 7.00 5.60
C ALA A 60 10.66 5.88 6.45
N GLY A 61 11.50 5.01 7.04
CA GLY A 61 11.06 3.86 7.83
C GLY A 61 10.94 2.51 7.09
N MET A 62 11.21 2.42 5.79
CA MET A 62 11.15 1.14 5.04
C MET A 62 12.53 0.57 4.68
N ASN A 63 12.74 -0.71 5.00
CA ASN A 63 13.96 -1.44 4.65
C ASN A 63 13.87 -2.02 3.22
N PRO A 64 14.79 -1.67 2.29
CA PRO A 64 14.82 -2.11 0.88
C PRO A 64 14.98 -3.63 0.72
N ARG A 65 15.67 -4.30 1.66
CA ARG A 65 15.94 -5.75 1.59
C ARG A 65 14.74 -6.59 2.05
N LYS A 66 13.81 -6.00 2.80
CA LYS A 66 12.51 -6.60 3.20
C LYS A 66 11.34 -6.10 2.34
N LEU A 67 11.67 -5.43 1.24
CA LEU A 67 10.76 -4.77 0.31
C LEU A 67 10.42 -5.76 -0.79
N ASN A 68 9.35 -6.53 -0.61
CA ASN A 68 8.75 -7.21 -1.75
C ASN A 68 7.32 -7.67 -1.45
N ARG A 69 6.94 -7.96 -0.19
CA ARG A 69 5.57 -8.34 0.15
C ARG A 69 5.21 -7.86 1.55
N THR A 70 4.02 -7.26 1.68
CA THR A 70 3.39 -6.88 2.94
C THR A 70 1.90 -7.19 2.87
N LYS A 71 1.25 -7.21 4.03
CA LYS A 71 -0.21 -7.27 4.13
C LYS A 71 -0.76 -5.89 4.45
N GLY A 72 -1.88 -5.55 3.83
CA GLY A 72 -2.50 -4.25 4.01
C GLY A 72 -3.96 -4.19 3.62
N ASP A 73 -4.52 -3.01 3.74
CA ASP A 73 -5.88 -2.69 3.32
C ASP A 73 -5.84 -1.57 2.29
N MET A 74 -6.83 -1.59 1.43
CA MET A 74 -7.13 -0.56 0.46
C MET A 74 -8.53 -0.03 0.74
N VAL A 75 -8.66 1.28 0.85
CA VAL A 75 -9.92 1.96 1.15
C VAL A 75 -10.09 3.09 0.16
N LEU A 76 -11.21 3.06 -0.56
CA LEU A 76 -11.68 4.14 -1.39
C LEU A 76 -12.87 4.78 -0.70
N GLY A 77 -12.75 6.06 -0.36
CA GLY A 77 -13.83 6.95 0.02
C GLY A 77 -14.29 7.82 -1.16
N LYS A 78 -15.22 8.74 -0.89
CA LYS A 78 -15.74 9.67 -1.91
C LYS A 78 -14.68 10.65 -2.43
N ASP A 79 -13.81 11.10 -1.54
CA ASP A 79 -12.80 12.14 -1.76
C ASP A 79 -11.43 11.72 -1.21
N HIS A 80 -11.25 10.45 -0.86
CA HIS A 80 -10.00 9.96 -0.27
C HIS A 80 -9.71 8.54 -0.73
N PHE A 81 -8.51 8.29 -1.23
CA PHE A 81 -7.99 6.94 -1.42
C PHE A 81 -6.81 6.65 -0.51
N LEU A 82 -6.84 5.49 0.15
CA LEU A 82 -5.85 5.08 1.13
C LEU A 82 -5.40 3.64 0.87
N ILE A 83 -4.09 3.43 0.80
CA ILE A 83 -3.46 2.12 0.94
C ILE A 83 -2.63 2.13 2.22
N VAL A 84 -2.94 1.22 3.13
CA VAL A 84 -2.24 1.08 4.40
C VAL A 84 -1.71 -0.34 4.54
N SER A 85 -0.51 -0.48 5.09
CA SER A 85 0.08 -1.77 5.45
C SER A 85 0.33 -1.85 6.94
N SER A 86 0.68 -3.04 7.43
CA SER A 86 1.21 -3.23 8.80
C SER A 86 2.42 -2.33 9.14
N ARG A 87 3.10 -1.78 8.13
CA ARG A 87 4.28 -0.91 8.29
C ARG A 87 3.94 0.58 8.19
N GLY A 88 2.68 0.94 7.97
CA GLY A 88 2.24 2.32 7.79
C GLY A 88 1.53 2.57 6.47
N VAL A 89 1.25 3.84 6.22
CA VAL A 89 0.52 4.33 5.05
C VAL A 89 1.42 4.28 3.81
N LEU A 90 0.99 3.55 2.79
CA LEU A 90 1.69 3.40 1.52
C LEU A 90 1.25 4.45 0.51
N ALA A 91 -0.05 4.75 0.47
CA ALA A 91 -0.61 5.82 -0.35
C ALA A 91 -1.75 6.51 0.41
N ASP A 92 -1.76 7.83 0.39
CA ASP A 92 -2.81 8.71 0.93
C ASP A 92 -3.04 9.77 -0.14
N LEU A 93 -3.96 9.48 -1.05
CA LEU A 93 -4.33 10.39 -2.13
C LEU A 93 -5.58 11.14 -1.75
N ARG A 94 -5.52 12.46 -1.88
CA ARG A 94 -6.66 13.33 -1.67
C ARG A 94 -6.73 14.34 -2.83
N PRO A 95 -7.93 14.70 -3.32
CA PRO A 95 -8.12 15.63 -4.42
C PRO A 95 -7.48 16.99 -4.16
N ASP A 96 -7.64 17.51 -2.93
CA ASP A 96 -7.10 18.77 -2.43
C ASP A 96 -5.56 18.81 -2.39
N ARG A 97 -4.90 17.67 -2.19
CA ARG A 97 -3.43 17.59 -2.06
C ARG A 97 -2.69 17.41 -3.38
N GLY A 98 -3.40 17.35 -4.51
CA GLY A 98 -2.81 17.25 -5.85
C GLY A 98 -2.02 15.96 -6.14
N ARG A 99 -1.87 15.03 -5.17
CA ARG A 99 -1.24 13.74 -5.43
C ARG A 99 -2.17 12.87 -6.26
N ARG A 100 -1.61 12.26 -7.28
CA ARG A 100 -2.30 11.38 -8.23
C ARG A 100 -1.36 10.23 -8.59
N PHE A 101 -1.96 9.11 -8.97
CA PHE A 101 -1.25 8.01 -9.61
C PHE A 101 -0.86 8.40 -11.03
N THR A 102 0.22 7.79 -11.52
CA THR A 102 0.60 7.88 -12.94
C THR A 102 -0.12 6.82 -13.75
N SER A 103 -0.33 5.63 -13.19
CA SER A 103 -0.92 4.51 -13.92
C SER A 103 -1.60 3.52 -12.98
N ILE A 104 -2.73 2.97 -13.42
CA ILE A 104 -3.46 1.90 -12.72
C ILE A 104 -3.93 0.88 -13.73
N ARG A 105 -3.56 -0.38 -13.53
CA ARG A 105 -3.70 -1.43 -14.55
C ARG A 105 -4.11 -2.75 -13.92
N CYS A 106 -5.07 -3.42 -14.55
CA CYS A 106 -5.35 -4.83 -14.32
C CYS A 106 -4.44 -5.64 -15.23
N THR A 107 -3.52 -6.44 -14.66
CA THR A 107 -2.54 -7.23 -15.42
C THR A 107 -2.87 -8.73 -15.43
N GLY A 108 -4.02 -9.11 -14.88
CA GLY A 108 -4.51 -10.47 -14.77
C GLY A 108 -5.70 -10.56 -13.81
N PRO A 109 -6.40 -11.70 -13.74
CA PRO A 109 -7.72 -11.84 -13.09
C PRO A 109 -7.78 -11.44 -11.61
N HIS A 110 -6.65 -11.35 -10.91
CA HIS A 110 -6.59 -10.86 -9.53
C HIS A 110 -5.44 -9.89 -9.28
N ARG A 111 -4.86 -9.29 -10.34
CA ARG A 111 -3.61 -8.54 -10.23
C ARG A 111 -3.82 -7.08 -10.62
N LEU A 112 -3.83 -6.23 -9.60
CA LEU A 112 -3.87 -4.77 -9.75
C LEU A 112 -2.47 -4.20 -9.61
N VAL A 113 -2.06 -3.38 -10.56
CA VAL A 113 -0.79 -2.65 -10.53
C VAL A 113 -1.09 -1.16 -10.46
N ILE A 114 -0.55 -0.49 -9.44
CA ILE A 114 -0.69 0.95 -9.22
C ILE A 114 0.69 1.57 -9.25
N GLU A 115 0.87 2.60 -10.04
CA GLU A 115 2.11 3.35 -10.20
C GLU A 115 1.88 4.81 -9.85
N GLY A 116 2.88 5.43 -9.27
CA GLY A 116 2.83 6.86 -8.99
C GLY A 116 4.18 7.42 -8.62
N ASP A 117 4.18 8.73 -8.41
CA ASP A 117 5.39 9.47 -8.12
C ASP A 117 5.41 9.95 -6.67
N SER A 118 6.60 9.94 -6.09
CA SER A 118 6.88 10.60 -4.83
C SER A 118 8.00 11.61 -5.00
N PRO A 119 7.83 12.86 -4.55
CA PRO A 119 8.93 13.81 -4.54
C PRO A 119 10.06 13.24 -3.67
N ARG A 120 11.28 13.24 -4.22
CA ARG A 120 12.50 12.89 -3.49
C ARG A 120 13.11 14.15 -2.90
N THR A 121 13.90 13.98 -1.85
CA THR A 121 14.66 15.06 -1.20
C THR A 121 15.69 15.75 -2.10
N ASP A 122 16.06 15.12 -3.23
CA ASP A 122 16.98 15.67 -4.24
C ASP A 122 16.25 16.45 -5.35
N GLY A 123 14.94 16.67 -5.21
CA GLY A 123 14.11 17.36 -6.20
C GLY A 123 13.69 16.49 -7.39
N GLN A 124 14.17 15.24 -7.49
CA GLN A 124 13.74 14.31 -8.54
C GLN A 124 12.44 13.59 -8.15
N MET A 125 11.69 13.10 -9.14
CA MET A 125 10.51 12.27 -8.89
C MET A 125 10.93 10.81 -8.77
N GLY A 126 10.66 10.19 -7.62
CA GLY A 126 10.84 8.76 -7.41
C GLY A 126 9.59 8.00 -7.82
N LEU A 127 9.74 6.96 -8.65
CA LEU A 127 8.63 6.11 -9.05
C LEU A 127 8.41 5.00 -8.02
N TYR A 128 7.15 4.79 -7.62
CA TYR A 128 6.76 3.59 -6.89
C TYR A 128 5.75 2.78 -7.71
N ARG A 129 5.77 1.47 -7.49
CA ARG A 129 4.82 0.51 -8.02
C ARG A 129 4.32 -0.37 -6.89
N PHE A 130 3.00 -0.46 -6.78
CA PHE A 130 2.32 -1.45 -5.96
C PHE A 130 1.75 -2.54 -6.86
N GLU A 131 2.06 -3.79 -6.58
CA GLU A 131 1.40 -4.94 -7.19
C GLU A 131 0.55 -5.61 -6.11
N LEU A 132 -0.77 -5.59 -6.30
CA LEU A 132 -1.75 -6.11 -5.36
C LEU A 132 -2.40 -7.38 -5.92
N VAL A 133 -2.64 -8.35 -5.04
CA VAL A 133 -3.52 -9.49 -5.32
C VAL A 133 -4.88 -9.22 -4.69
N ILE A 134 -5.92 -9.12 -5.52
CA ILE A 134 -7.28 -8.71 -5.13
C ILE A 134 -8.34 -9.33 -6.05
N ASP A 135 -9.48 -9.75 -5.48
CA ASP A 135 -10.48 -10.53 -6.22
C ASP A 135 -11.07 -9.79 -7.42
N ASP A 136 -11.51 -8.53 -7.24
CA ASP A 136 -12.10 -7.70 -8.31
C ASP A 136 -11.12 -6.62 -8.80
N ALA A 137 -9.99 -7.06 -9.36
CA ALA A 137 -8.92 -6.19 -9.80
C ALA A 137 -9.36 -5.22 -10.92
N SER A 138 -10.21 -5.66 -11.85
CA SER A 138 -10.77 -4.81 -12.92
C SER A 138 -11.66 -3.71 -12.36
N GLY A 139 -12.62 -4.04 -11.50
CA GLY A 139 -13.49 -3.04 -10.90
C GLY A 139 -12.69 -2.05 -10.04
N TRP A 140 -11.62 -2.49 -9.37
CA TRP A 140 -10.74 -1.58 -8.64
C TRP A 140 -9.95 -0.66 -9.58
N ALA A 141 -9.46 -1.16 -10.71
CA ALA A 141 -8.77 -0.34 -11.70
C ALA A 141 -9.69 0.76 -12.27
N GLU A 142 -10.95 0.43 -12.55
CA GLU A 142 -11.97 1.38 -13.01
C GLU A 142 -12.30 2.43 -11.95
N ALA A 143 -12.58 2.00 -10.72
CA ALA A 143 -12.91 2.89 -9.61
C ALA A 143 -11.78 3.87 -9.27
N LEU A 144 -10.53 3.52 -9.58
CA LEU A 144 -9.37 4.35 -9.30
C LEU A 144 -8.93 5.23 -10.49
N GLN A 145 -9.55 5.13 -11.67
CA GLN A 145 -9.21 6.00 -12.81
C GLN A 145 -9.28 7.51 -12.49
N PRO A 146 -10.25 8.02 -11.71
CA PRO A 146 -10.29 9.44 -11.32
C PRO A 146 -9.07 9.91 -10.50
N TRP A 147 -8.30 8.95 -9.96
CA TRP A 147 -7.11 9.20 -9.15
C TRP A 147 -5.81 9.17 -9.98
N VAL A 148 -5.90 8.92 -11.28
CA VAL A 148 -4.79 8.96 -12.23
C VAL A 148 -4.65 10.37 -12.82
N ARG A 149 -3.43 10.83 -13.08
CA ARG A 149 -3.18 12.14 -13.72
C ARG A 149 -3.85 12.19 -15.10
N SER A 150 -4.63 13.25 -15.35
CA SER A 150 -5.25 13.48 -16.67
C SER A 150 -4.17 13.81 -17.69
N GLY A 151 -3.83 12.86 -18.55
CA GLY A 151 -2.79 13.00 -19.58
C GLY A 151 -2.13 11.66 -19.95
N GLU A 152 -2.13 10.69 -19.02
CA GLU A 152 -1.63 9.32 -19.22
C GLU A 152 -2.74 8.26 -19.22
N SER A 153 -4.02 8.66 -19.31
CA SER A 153 -5.14 7.71 -19.43
C SER A 153 -5.17 6.95 -20.77
N ASN A 154 -4.21 7.20 -21.66
CA ASN A 154 -4.25 6.68 -23.01
C ASN A 154 -3.39 5.40 -23.15
N LYS A 155 -4.09 4.29 -23.42
CA LYS A 155 -3.61 3.04 -24.06
C LYS A 155 -3.00 1.93 -23.19
N LEU A 156 -3.70 1.37 -22.20
CA LEU A 156 -3.28 0.06 -21.64
C LEU A 156 -4.39 -0.99 -21.44
N PHE A 157 -5.61 -0.76 -21.93
CA PHE A 157 -6.66 -1.80 -21.98
C PHE A 157 -6.52 -2.80 -23.14
N ALA A 158 -5.37 -2.85 -23.83
CA ALA A 158 -5.13 -3.82 -24.89
C ALA A 158 -3.74 -4.43 -24.78
N VAL A 159 -3.57 -5.40 -23.87
CA VAL A 159 -2.54 -6.42 -24.07
C VAL A 159 -3.11 -7.42 -25.06
N LYS A 160 -2.71 -7.34 -26.32
CA LYS A 160 -2.94 -8.43 -27.29
C LYS A 160 -2.15 -9.65 -26.79
N PRO A 161 -2.75 -10.85 -26.71
CA PRO A 161 -1.99 -12.04 -26.32
C PRO A 161 -0.88 -12.30 -27.36
N PRO A 162 0.30 -12.80 -26.93
CA PRO A 162 1.39 -13.09 -27.85
C PRO A 162 0.94 -14.14 -28.88
N THR A 163 1.21 -13.85 -30.15
CA THR A 163 1.15 -14.80 -31.28
C THR A 163 2.19 -15.90 -31.13
#